data_AF-A0A814C7L2-F1
#
_entry.id   AF-A0A814C7L2-F1
#
_cell.length_a   1.000
_cell.length_b   1.000
_cell.length_c   1.000
_cell.angle_alpha   90.00
_cell.angle_beta   90.00
_cell.angle_gamma   90.00
#
_symmetry.space_group_name_H-M   'P 1'
#
loop_
_entity.id
_entity.type
_entity.pdbx_description
1 polymer ?
#
loop_
_entity_poly.entity_id
_entity_poly.type
_entity_poly.pdbx_seq_one_letter_code
_entity_poly.pdbx_strand_id
1 'polypeptide(L)'
;MAFPSTSSAGVGASAIPSSVAETPDDLLQQMNDALAIEQNAKNQEKDLEERMRILHATLPPATPDTVVLPKPKVEDEANDEDEEFPWCTVCNDNATKRCLDCDELFCEACVRKIHRQSSYKKHELESYRPSAKARKKYNY
;
A
#
# COMPACT_ATOMS: atom_id res chain seq x y z
N MET A 1 69.62 -30.75 31.30
CA MET A 1 70.00 -29.66 32.24
C MET A 1 70.82 -28.64 31.47
N ALA A 2 70.30 -27.41 31.30
CA ALA A 2 71.01 -26.14 31.07
C ALA A 2 70.02 -25.13 30.44
N PHE A 3 69.61 -24.12 31.20
CA PHE A 3 69.14 -22.84 30.65
C PHE A 3 70.36 -21.90 30.58
N PRO A 4 70.37 -20.90 29.68
CA PRO A 4 70.14 -19.55 30.22
C PRO A 4 69.50 -18.52 29.26
N SER A 5 68.85 -17.54 29.89
CA SER A 5 68.88 -16.08 29.63
C SER A 5 68.64 -15.56 28.19
N THR A 6 67.75 -14.60 27.97
CA THR A 6 67.97 -13.18 28.29
C THR A 6 66.70 -12.37 28.01
N SER A 7 66.51 -11.27 28.77
CA SER A 7 66.19 -9.89 28.34
C SER A 7 65.04 -9.68 27.35
N SER A 8 64.12 -8.72 27.45
CA SER A 8 64.08 -7.39 28.07
C SER A 8 62.69 -6.82 27.75
N ALA A 9 62.06 -6.09 28.67
CA ALA A 9 61.69 -4.67 28.55
C ALA A 9 60.66 -4.29 27.46
N GLY A 10 59.72 -3.40 27.85
CA GLY A 10 58.89 -2.62 26.93
C GLY A 10 57.40 -2.86 27.14
N VAL A 11 56.82 -2.37 28.23
CA VAL A 11 55.95 -1.17 28.21
C VAL A 11 55.56 -0.63 26.82
N GLY A 12 54.25 -0.46 26.64
CA GLY A 12 53.68 0.68 25.93
C GLY A 12 53.54 0.53 24.41
N ALA A 13 52.30 0.37 23.98
CA ALA A 13 51.66 1.40 23.17
C ALA A 13 50.16 1.14 23.18
N SER A 14 49.41 2.02 23.86
CA SER A 14 48.05 2.30 23.45
C SER A 14 48.07 2.57 21.97
N ALA A 15 47.46 1.70 21.17
CA ALA A 15 47.15 1.99 19.79
C ALA A 15 46.18 3.17 19.80
N ILE A 16 46.72 4.37 19.64
CA ILE A 16 45.98 5.53 19.17
C ILE A 16 45.49 5.12 17.77
N PRO A 17 44.18 5.19 17.46
CA PRO A 17 43.76 5.00 16.08
C PRO A 17 44.41 6.12 15.26
N SER A 18 45.33 5.72 14.37
CA SER A 18 46.00 6.59 13.41
C SER A 18 44.98 7.52 12.76
N SER A 19 45.21 8.82 12.89
CA SER A 19 44.53 9.82 12.08
C SER A 19 44.72 9.44 10.61
N VAL A 20 43.63 9.15 9.92
CA VAL A 20 43.58 8.98 8.47
C VAL A 20 44.11 10.28 7.84
N ALA A 21 45.36 10.26 7.41
CA ALA A 21 45.87 11.28 6.50
C ALA A 21 45.25 10.98 5.14
N GLU A 22 44.23 11.75 4.76
CA GLU A 22 43.61 11.70 3.43
C GLU A 22 44.72 11.91 2.39
N THR A 23 45.05 10.86 1.63
CA THR A 23 46.05 10.97 0.57
C THR A 23 45.43 11.75 -0.61
N PRO A 24 46.24 12.45 -1.43
CA PRO A 24 45.73 13.19 -2.58
C PRO A 24 44.92 12.32 -3.56
N ASP A 25 45.28 11.03 -3.66
CA ASP A 25 44.55 10.03 -4.45
C ASP A 25 43.18 9.67 -3.87
N ASP A 26 43.05 9.62 -2.54
CA ASP A 26 41.77 9.34 -1.87
C ASP A 26 40.77 10.47 -2.10
N LEU A 27 41.25 11.73 -2.05
CA LEU A 27 40.43 12.90 -2.34
C LEU A 27 39.96 12.94 -3.80
N LEU A 28 40.85 12.55 -4.74
CA LEU A 28 40.51 12.47 -6.16
C LEU A 28 39.50 11.35 -6.43
N GLN A 29 39.63 10.21 -5.74
CA GLN A 29 38.69 9.10 -5.82
C GLN A 29 37.31 9.52 -5.28
N GLN A 30 37.25 10.20 -4.13
CA GLN A 30 36.00 10.72 -3.57
C GLN A 30 35.28 11.68 -4.53
N MET A 31 36.02 12.55 -5.23
CA MET A 31 35.43 13.44 -6.24
C MET A 31 34.85 12.68 -7.44
N ASN A 32 35.55 11.64 -7.91
CA ASN A 32 35.08 10.80 -9.01
C ASN A 32 33.83 10.00 -8.62
N ASP A 33 33.78 9.46 -7.41
CA ASP A 33 32.64 8.71 -6.90
C ASP A 33 31.41 9.61 -6.74
N ALA A 34 31.60 10.85 -6.24
CA ALA A 34 30.53 11.84 -6.17
C ALA A 34 29.97 12.17 -7.57
N LEU A 35 30.83 12.36 -8.58
CA LEU A 35 30.41 12.58 -9.96
C LEU A 35 29.69 11.36 -10.55
N ALA A 36 30.12 10.15 -10.25
CA ALA A 36 29.47 8.92 -10.70
C ALA A 36 28.07 8.77 -10.10
N ILE A 37 27.89 9.12 -8.82
CA ILE A 37 26.59 9.14 -8.16
C ILE A 37 25.65 10.15 -8.82
N GLU A 38 26.12 11.37 -9.08
CA GLU A 38 25.32 12.39 -9.77
C GLU A 38 24.92 11.96 -11.19
N GLN A 39 25.84 11.38 -11.94
CA GLN A 39 25.56 10.87 -13.29
C GLN A 39 24.54 9.73 -13.27
N ASN A 40 24.66 8.81 -12.32
CA ASN A 40 23.71 7.73 -12.14
C ASN A 40 22.30 8.27 -11.82
N ALA A 41 22.18 9.26 -10.93
CA ALA A 41 20.90 9.89 -10.61
C ALA A 41 20.25 10.54 -11.85
N LYS A 42 21.04 11.28 -12.64
CA LYS A 42 20.57 11.89 -13.91
C LYS A 42 20.13 10.85 -14.94
N ASN A 43 20.80 9.69 -14.98
CA ASN A 43 20.42 8.61 -15.89
C ASN A 43 19.11 7.94 -15.46
N GLN A 44 18.90 7.75 -14.15
CA GLN A 44 17.64 7.23 -13.60
C GLN A 44 16.46 8.17 -13.89
N GLU A 45 16.66 9.49 -13.75
CA GLU A 45 15.64 10.49 -14.08
C GLU A 45 15.22 10.39 -15.56
N LYS A 46 16.17 10.32 -16.48
CA LYS A 46 15.89 10.15 -17.92
C LYS A 46 15.11 8.87 -18.23
N ASP A 47 15.45 7.75 -17.58
CA ASP A 47 14.75 6.48 -17.73
C ASP A 47 13.30 6.57 -17.21
N LEU A 48 13.07 7.27 -16.10
CA LEU A 48 11.73 7.55 -15.58
C LEU A 48 10.92 8.46 -16.51
N GLU A 49 11.53 9.52 -17.04
CA GLU A 49 10.90 10.43 -18.00
C GLU A 49 10.47 9.70 -19.27
N GLU A 50 11.32 8.82 -19.80
CA GLU A 50 10.98 8.03 -20.99
C GLU A 50 9.84 7.05 -20.70
N ARG A 51 9.85 6.38 -19.54
CA ARG A 51 8.71 5.53 -19.13
C ARG A 51 7.41 6.33 -19.02
N MET A 52 7.46 7.53 -18.42
CA MET A 52 6.30 8.40 -18.33
C MET A 52 5.80 8.85 -19.70
N ARG A 53 6.72 9.17 -20.62
CA ARG A 53 6.41 9.52 -22.00
C ARG A 53 5.72 8.36 -22.74
N ILE A 54 6.23 7.14 -22.61
CA ILE A 54 5.65 5.94 -23.23
C ILE A 54 4.25 5.69 -22.68
N LEU A 55 4.06 5.77 -21.36
CA LEU A 55 2.74 5.64 -20.75
C LEU A 55 1.77 6.68 -21.35
N HIS A 56 2.15 7.96 -21.34
CA HIS A 56 1.29 9.02 -21.87
C HIS A 56 0.99 8.88 -23.36
N ALA A 57 1.90 8.29 -24.15
CA ALA A 57 1.69 8.06 -25.58
C ALA A 57 0.85 6.81 -25.88
N THR A 58 0.90 5.79 -25.02
CA THR A 58 0.22 4.50 -25.21
C THR A 58 -1.17 4.44 -24.59
N LEU A 59 -1.41 5.24 -23.54
CA LEU A 59 -2.73 5.42 -22.96
C LEU A 59 -3.58 6.25 -23.94
N PRO A 60 -4.77 5.78 -24.34
CA PRO A 60 -5.69 6.63 -25.08
C PRO A 60 -6.02 7.86 -24.22
N PRO A 61 -6.21 9.04 -24.83
CA PRO A 61 -6.68 10.20 -24.09
C PRO A 61 -7.95 9.79 -23.36
N ALA A 62 -8.02 10.06 -22.06
CA ALA A 62 -9.21 9.85 -21.25
C ALA A 62 -10.30 10.83 -21.74
N THR A 63 -10.88 10.53 -22.89
CA THR A 63 -12.12 11.13 -23.31
C THR A 63 -13.22 10.50 -22.47
N PRO A 64 -14.18 11.28 -21.97
CA PRO A 64 -15.31 10.77 -21.19
C PRO A 64 -16.23 9.80 -21.99
N ASP A 65 -15.90 9.48 -23.24
CA ASP A 65 -16.75 8.80 -24.20
C ASP A 65 -16.37 7.35 -24.53
N THR A 66 -15.29 6.79 -23.96
CA THR A 66 -14.92 5.37 -24.20
C THR A 66 -15.32 4.42 -23.08
N VAL A 67 -15.82 4.95 -21.96
CA VAL A 67 -16.67 4.14 -21.08
C VAL A 67 -18.08 4.30 -21.62
N VAL A 68 -18.54 3.33 -22.41
CA VAL A 68 -19.99 3.11 -22.56
C VAL A 68 -20.47 2.65 -21.19
N LEU A 69 -20.66 3.60 -20.26
CA LEU A 69 -21.55 3.38 -19.14
C LEU A 69 -22.92 3.15 -19.78
N PRO A 70 -23.59 2.02 -19.51
CA PRO A 70 -24.98 1.88 -19.91
C PRO A 70 -25.74 3.06 -19.31
N LYS A 71 -26.22 3.95 -20.18
CA LYS A 71 -27.09 5.07 -19.83
C LYS A 71 -28.27 4.47 -19.04
N PRO A 72 -28.45 4.80 -17.75
CA PRO A 72 -29.58 4.27 -17.01
C PRO A 72 -30.84 4.81 -17.69
N LYS A 73 -31.67 3.89 -18.20
CA LYS A 73 -33.03 4.22 -18.57
C LYS A 73 -33.74 4.57 -17.27
N VAL A 74 -33.91 5.88 -17.06
CA VAL A 74 -34.80 6.46 -16.06
C VAL A 74 -36.23 6.15 -16.49
N GLU A 75 -36.72 4.98 -16.09
CA GLU A 75 -38.14 4.68 -16.08
C GLU A 75 -38.44 4.05 -14.72
N ASP A 76 -39.26 4.80 -13.98
CA ASP A 76 -39.89 4.56 -12.69
C ASP A 76 -39.11 4.93 -11.42
N GLU A 77 -39.52 6.09 -10.93
CA GLU A 77 -39.30 6.75 -9.64
C GLU A 77 -39.29 5.76 -8.46
N ALA A 78 -38.10 5.52 -7.91
CA ALA A 78 -37.95 4.95 -6.57
C ALA A 78 -36.66 5.48 -5.94
N ASN A 79 -36.75 6.71 -5.44
CA ASN A 79 -35.94 7.24 -4.33
C ASN A 79 -34.44 6.90 -4.37
N ASP A 80 -33.70 7.55 -5.27
CA ASP A 80 -32.21 7.58 -5.33
C ASP A 80 -31.59 8.41 -4.16
N GLU A 81 -32.14 8.33 -2.95
CA GLU A 81 -31.59 9.08 -1.79
C GLU A 81 -30.80 8.20 -0.81
N ASP A 82 -30.92 6.87 -0.91
CA ASP A 82 -30.17 5.93 -0.08
C ASP A 82 -29.57 4.82 -0.95
N GLU A 83 -28.57 5.15 -1.77
CA GLU A 83 -27.79 4.17 -2.51
C GLU A 83 -26.82 3.43 -1.56
N GLU A 84 -27.39 2.84 -0.51
CA GLU A 84 -26.70 1.95 0.41
C GLU A 84 -26.18 0.76 -0.38
N PHE A 85 -24.87 0.70 -0.50
CA PHE A 85 -24.27 -0.33 -1.30
C PHE A 85 -24.53 -1.73 -0.69
N PRO A 86 -24.85 -2.76 -1.50
CA PRO A 86 -25.35 -4.04 -1.01
C PRO A 86 -24.26 -4.99 -0.46
N TRP A 87 -23.13 -4.46 0.01
CA TRP A 87 -22.01 -5.25 0.54
C TRP A 87 -21.87 -5.07 2.05
N CYS A 88 -21.30 -6.09 2.66
CA CYS A 88 -20.93 -6.10 4.05
C CYS A 88 -19.81 -5.08 4.29
N THR A 89 -20.02 -4.15 5.22
CA THR A 89 -19.04 -3.10 5.58
C THR A 89 -17.73 -3.66 6.13
N VAL A 90 -17.72 -4.93 6.52
CA VAL A 90 -16.58 -5.61 7.16
C VAL A 90 -15.74 -6.42 6.18
N CYS A 91 -16.37 -7.05 5.19
CA CYS A 91 -15.69 -8.04 4.34
C CYS A 91 -15.95 -7.90 2.85
N ASN A 92 -16.71 -6.89 2.43
CA ASN A 92 -17.04 -6.64 1.03
C ASN A 92 -17.84 -7.75 0.32
N ASP A 93 -18.27 -8.79 1.02
CA ASP A 93 -19.19 -9.80 0.48
C ASP A 93 -20.63 -9.27 0.42
N ASN A 94 -21.50 -9.99 -0.30
CA ASN A 94 -22.93 -9.67 -0.38
C ASN A 94 -23.58 -9.59 1.01
N ALA A 95 -24.19 -8.45 1.33
CA ALA A 95 -24.94 -8.27 2.57
C ALA A 95 -26.30 -8.97 2.52
N THR A 96 -26.68 -9.59 3.63
CA THR A 96 -27.96 -10.33 3.77
C THR A 96 -28.78 -9.89 4.98
N LYS A 97 -28.22 -9.05 5.85
CA LYS A 97 -28.84 -8.54 7.06
C LYS A 97 -28.49 -7.06 7.25
N ARG A 98 -29.47 -6.26 7.69
CA ARG A 98 -29.25 -4.89 8.17
C ARG A 98 -29.42 -4.89 9.69
N CYS A 99 -28.54 -4.20 10.39
CA CYS A 99 -28.63 -4.02 11.84
C CYS A 99 -29.27 -2.67 12.15
N LEU A 100 -30.44 -2.63 12.78
CA LEU A 100 -31.17 -1.38 13.06
C LEU A 100 -30.47 -0.50 14.12
N ASP A 101 -29.73 -1.11 15.05
CA ASP A 101 -28.95 -0.38 16.05
C ASP A 101 -27.67 0.25 15.49
N CYS A 102 -27.14 -0.28 14.38
CA CYS A 102 -25.91 0.20 13.74
C CYS A 102 -26.16 0.92 12.42
N ASP A 103 -27.37 0.80 11.87
CA ASP A 103 -27.77 1.22 10.54
C ASP A 103 -26.83 0.74 9.40
N GLU A 104 -26.18 -0.41 9.59
CA GLU A 104 -25.16 -0.94 8.68
C GLU A 104 -25.56 -2.32 8.11
N LEU A 105 -25.04 -2.62 6.91
CA LEU A 105 -25.25 -3.87 6.17
C LEU A 105 -24.14 -4.89 6.45
N PHE A 106 -24.55 -6.12 6.70
CA PHE A 106 -23.64 -7.22 7.03
C PHE A 106 -24.01 -8.53 6.31
N CYS A 107 -23.00 -9.38 6.08
CA CYS A 107 -23.21 -10.76 5.69
C CYS A 107 -23.50 -11.64 6.92
N GLU A 108 -24.10 -12.81 6.72
CA GLU A 108 -24.48 -13.73 7.81
C GLU A 108 -23.29 -14.12 8.70
N ALA A 109 -22.10 -14.26 8.11
CA ALA A 109 -20.87 -14.57 8.84
C ALA A 109 -20.43 -13.41 9.75
N CYS A 110 -20.50 -12.17 9.26
CA CYS A 110 -20.11 -10.98 10.02
C CYS A 110 -21.12 -10.66 11.13
N VAL A 111 -22.42 -10.85 10.88
CA VAL A 111 -23.44 -10.79 11.94
C VAL A 111 -23.15 -11.79 13.05
N ARG A 112 -22.84 -13.05 12.71
CA ARG A 112 -22.56 -14.08 13.72
C ARG A 112 -21.26 -13.85 14.48
N LYS A 113 -20.29 -13.13 13.91
CA LYS A 113 -19.01 -12.83 14.58
C LYS A 113 -19.12 -11.58 15.46
N ILE A 114 -19.67 -10.50 14.92
CA ILE A 114 -19.65 -9.17 15.53
C ILE A 114 -20.90 -8.95 16.38
N HIS A 115 -22.07 -9.37 15.88
CA HIS A 115 -23.36 -9.10 16.52
C HIS A 115 -23.83 -10.25 17.44
N ARG A 116 -23.14 -11.39 17.48
CA ARG A 116 -23.46 -12.51 18.40
C ARG A 116 -22.89 -12.33 19.80
N GLN A 117 -21.82 -11.56 19.95
CA GLN A 117 -21.09 -11.36 21.21
C GLN A 117 -21.44 -10.04 21.93
N SER A 118 -22.33 -9.22 21.36
CA SER A 118 -22.81 -8.00 22.02
C SER A 118 -23.65 -8.37 23.24
N SER A 119 -22.95 -8.59 24.35
CA SER A 119 -23.46 -9.20 25.59
C SER A 119 -24.40 -8.26 26.36
N TYR A 120 -24.58 -7.03 25.88
CA TYR A 120 -25.32 -5.98 26.56
C TYR A 120 -26.59 -5.55 25.82
N LYS A 121 -26.65 -5.71 24.49
CA LYS A 121 -27.86 -5.49 23.67
C LYS A 121 -27.82 -6.41 22.45
N LYS A 122 -28.85 -7.24 22.28
CA LYS A 122 -29.08 -7.94 21.01
C LYS A 122 -29.54 -6.90 20.02
N HIS A 123 -28.71 -6.58 19.04
CA HIS A 123 -29.13 -5.65 18.01
C HIS A 123 -30.26 -6.28 17.18
N GLU A 124 -31.23 -5.46 16.80
CA GLU A 124 -32.32 -5.90 15.94
C GLU A 124 -31.82 -6.04 14.51
N LEU A 125 -31.93 -7.27 13.97
CA LEU A 125 -31.40 -7.62 12.66
C LEU A 125 -32.55 -7.90 11.70
N GLU A 126 -32.73 -7.01 10.74
CA GLU A 126 -33.73 -7.18 9.68
C GLU A 126 -33.13 -7.93 8.48
N SER A 127 -33.95 -8.73 7.79
CA SER A 127 -33.52 -9.39 6.56
C SER A 127 -33.39 -8.38 5.43
N TYR A 128 -32.16 -8.11 5.02
CA TYR A 128 -31.89 -7.29 3.85
C TYR A 128 -31.87 -8.16 2.60
N ARG A 129 -32.78 -7.90 1.67
CA ARG A 129 -32.76 -8.50 0.32
C ARG A 129 -32.48 -7.39 -0.68
N PRO A 130 -31.26 -7.31 -1.25
CA PRO A 130 -31.00 -6.34 -2.30
C PRO A 130 -31.95 -6.61 -3.46
N SER A 131 -32.51 -5.54 -4.02
CA SER A 131 -33.41 -5.61 -5.17
C SER A 131 -32.80 -6.45 -6.29
N ALA A 132 -33.60 -7.25 -7.00
CA ALA A 132 -33.13 -8.14 -8.07
C ALA A 132 -32.32 -7.41 -9.15
N LYS A 133 -32.53 -6.08 -9.30
CA LYS A 133 -31.74 -5.18 -10.15
C LYS A 133 -30.26 -5.09 -9.72
N ALA A 134 -29.95 -5.13 -8.42
CA ALA A 134 -28.58 -5.09 -7.89
C ALA A 134 -27.83 -6.43 -8.07
N ARG A 135 -28.54 -7.56 -7.99
CA ARG A 135 -27.95 -8.90 -8.19
C ARG A 135 -27.49 -9.15 -9.63
N LYS A 136 -28.14 -8.51 -10.61
CA LYS A 136 -27.86 -8.72 -12.03
C LYS A 136 -26.61 -7.98 -12.54
N LYS A 137 -26.11 -7.01 -11.78
CA LYS A 137 -24.96 -6.16 -12.17
C LYS A 137 -23.58 -6.78 -11.85
N TYR A 138 -23.51 -7.78 -10.96
CA TYR A 138 -22.23 -8.31 -10.43
C TYR A 138 -22.10 -9.84 -10.48
N ASN A 139 -22.87 -10.51 -11.34
CA ASN A 139 -22.73 -11.95 -11.54
C ASN A 139 -21.65 -12.20 -12.61
N TYR A 140 -20.41 -12.42 -12.17
CA TYR A 140 -19.26 -12.77 -13.03
C TYR A 140 -19.31 -14.23 -13.48
#